data_AF-C4Y0G5-F1
#
_entry.id   AF-C4Y0G5-F1
#
_cell.length_a   1.000
_cell.length_b   1.000
_cell.length_c   1.000
_cell.angle_alpha   90.00
_cell.angle_beta   90.00
_cell.angle_gamma   90.00
#
_symmetry.space_group_name_H-M   'P 1'
#
loop_
_entity.id
_entity.type
_entity.pdbx_description
1 polymer ?
#
loop_
_entity_poly.entity_id
_entity_poly.type
_entity_poly.pdbx_seq_one_letter_code
_entity_poly.pdbx_strand_id
1 'polypeptide(L)'
;MWTKPILLNKESGVWSDNIIIYDVEKKEVATQWSNKHQGGWKPQFTQDGKFMAKNFNNKEIHFYDTTTNMDIKKPSYKFRLQDSSATFQNFQLSPGLNPAVAVFIPEKSGKPAQVLIYNIPSFNQPICTKSFFKAEKCQLKWNALGTALLALASTDHDTSNKSYYGETNLYLLGIAGSYERIDLKREGPIHDITWSPSAREFAVSYGYMPSETTFFDARGNAIHSLPTAPRNTILYSPHGRFVLVAGFGNLQGTVDVYDRQDKFSKVCTFEASNTSVCEWSPCGRFILTATTSPRLRVDNGLKIWHASGKLVYCKDYAELFSISWKPQPIEKFPPLRQLEACPEPQQSAKDFLAKKAALGGNGGVKKAGAYRPPHARNSGAASTATSLYQKELQGGSSPAPSGTFVPGAGARRVVPGAAPAPAPKESKTAAKNRKKREAKKAASGTPEVEAPKETPKEGVAGVIGGVVSLEEKKIRSLLKKLRAIETLKMKQAQGEPLEDTQVSKINKEDDIRKELSELGWAE
;
A
#
# COMPACT_ATOMS: atom_id res chain seq x y z
N MET A 1 -6.73 10.42 24.89
CA MET A 1 -6.14 9.22 25.54
C MET A 1 -7.30 8.40 26.08
N TRP A 2 -7.34 7.09 25.91
CA TRP A 2 -8.40 6.26 26.48
C TRP A 2 -8.06 5.89 27.92
N THR A 3 -9.03 5.99 28.82
CA THR A 3 -8.94 5.54 30.21
C THR A 3 -10.02 4.51 30.46
N LYS A 4 -9.73 3.51 31.31
CA LYS A 4 -10.72 2.49 31.66
C LYS A 4 -11.85 3.15 32.48
N PRO A 5 -13.13 2.92 32.16
CA PRO A 5 -14.21 3.47 32.95
C PRO A 5 -14.26 2.78 34.33
N ILE A 6 -14.70 3.52 35.33
CA ILE A 6 -14.81 3.05 36.72
C ILE A 6 -16.26 2.65 36.97
N LEU A 7 -16.48 1.52 37.65
CA LEU A 7 -17.81 1.11 38.08
C LEU A 7 -18.24 1.99 39.26
N LEU A 8 -19.22 2.86 39.05
CA LEU A 8 -19.69 3.82 40.06
C LEU A 8 -20.63 3.17 41.07
N ASN A 9 -21.46 2.23 40.61
CA ASN A 9 -22.38 1.50 41.47
C ASN A 9 -22.41 0.01 41.03
N LYS A 10 -22.10 -0.88 41.99
CA LYS A 10 -22.03 -2.33 41.76
C LYS A 10 -23.40 -2.98 41.54
N GLU A 11 -24.45 -2.46 42.16
CA GLU A 11 -25.80 -3.02 42.10
C GLU A 11 -26.52 -2.62 40.80
N SER A 12 -26.38 -1.37 40.37
CA SER A 12 -27.01 -0.88 39.13
C SER A 12 -26.16 -1.13 37.88
N GLY A 13 -24.90 -1.52 38.03
CA GLY A 13 -23.99 -1.78 36.91
C GLY A 13 -23.61 -0.52 36.13
N VAL A 14 -23.77 0.67 36.72
CA VAL A 14 -23.48 1.96 36.07
C VAL A 14 -21.98 2.26 36.10
N TRP A 15 -21.43 2.59 34.95
CA TRP A 15 -20.02 2.92 34.75
C TRP A 15 -19.86 4.42 34.49
N SER A 16 -18.73 5.00 34.91
CA SER A 16 -18.38 6.38 34.62
C SER A 16 -18.18 6.59 33.11
N ASP A 17 -18.60 7.74 32.60
CA ASP A 17 -18.28 8.15 31.25
C ASP A 17 -16.77 8.43 31.13
N ASN A 18 -16.13 7.82 30.14
CA ASN A 18 -14.68 7.93 29.90
C ASN A 18 -14.37 8.47 28.50
N ILE A 19 -15.40 8.74 27.70
CA ILE A 19 -15.28 9.41 26.41
C ILE A 19 -16.11 10.68 26.48
N ILE A 20 -15.44 11.80 26.27
CA ILE A 20 -16.02 13.14 26.33
C ILE A 20 -15.69 13.83 25.02
N ILE A 21 -16.72 14.34 24.36
CA ILE A 21 -16.61 15.12 23.13
C ILE A 21 -16.84 16.57 23.49
N TYR A 22 -15.89 17.41 23.12
CA TYR A 22 -15.92 18.84 23.38
C TYR A 22 -16.20 19.58 22.08
N ASP A 23 -17.06 20.58 22.15
CA ASP A 23 -17.12 21.64 21.14
C ASP A 23 -15.99 22.63 21.46
N VAL A 24 -15.01 22.73 20.56
CA VAL A 24 -13.81 23.55 20.78
C VAL A 24 -14.12 25.05 20.69
N GLU A 25 -15.10 25.44 19.89
CA GLU A 25 -15.48 26.85 19.70
C GLU A 25 -16.29 27.34 20.89
N LYS A 26 -17.29 26.56 21.32
CA LYS A 26 -18.13 26.88 22.48
C LYS A 26 -17.46 26.57 23.82
N LYS A 27 -16.40 25.75 23.81
CA LYS A 27 -15.66 25.30 25.00
C LYS A 27 -16.53 24.53 25.99
N GLU A 28 -17.49 23.77 25.49
CA GLU A 28 -18.43 22.99 26.29
C GLU A 28 -18.37 21.50 25.94
N VAL A 29 -18.93 20.66 26.82
CA VAL A 29 -19.09 19.24 26.54
C VAL A 29 -20.31 19.07 25.63
N ALA A 30 -20.06 18.62 24.39
CA ALA A 30 -21.12 18.33 23.43
C ALA A 30 -21.86 17.02 23.77
N THR A 31 -21.11 15.98 24.14
CA THR A 31 -21.69 14.70 24.58
C THR A 31 -20.63 13.86 25.30
N GLN A 32 -21.08 12.88 26.08
CA GLN A 32 -20.21 11.91 26.75
C GLN A 32 -20.85 10.53 26.82
N TRP A 33 -20.02 9.49 26.94
CA TRP A 33 -20.47 8.12 27.20
C TRP A 33 -19.38 7.24 27.80
N SER A 34 -19.80 6.12 28.38
CA SER A 34 -18.94 5.02 28.83
C SER A 34 -18.65 4.03 27.71
N ASN A 35 -17.37 3.67 27.55
CA ASN A 35 -16.93 2.56 26.75
C ASN A 35 -15.85 1.73 27.46
N LYS A 36 -16.16 0.45 27.68
CA LYS A 36 -15.33 -0.48 28.45
C LYS A 36 -14.16 -1.05 27.64
N HIS A 37 -14.26 -1.02 26.32
CA HIS A 37 -13.25 -1.62 25.44
C HIS A 37 -12.22 -0.58 24.97
N GLN A 38 -10.95 -0.97 25.00
CA GLN A 38 -9.85 -0.14 24.49
C GLN A 38 -9.82 -0.06 22.95
N GLY A 39 -10.51 -0.97 22.26
CA GLY A 39 -10.66 -0.96 20.79
C GLY A 39 -11.96 -0.28 20.35
N GLY A 40 -11.94 0.36 19.17
CA GLY A 40 -13.15 0.87 18.52
C GLY A 40 -13.89 2.01 19.24
N TRP A 41 -13.26 2.62 20.25
CA TRP A 41 -13.84 3.66 21.09
C TRP A 41 -13.88 5.04 20.45
N LYS A 42 -12.92 5.30 19.55
CA LYS A 42 -12.70 6.62 18.95
C LYS A 42 -13.80 6.88 17.91
N PRO A 43 -14.62 7.94 18.07
CA PRO A 43 -15.56 8.34 17.03
C PRO A 43 -14.81 8.85 15.80
N GLN A 44 -15.46 8.77 14.65
CA GLN A 44 -14.99 9.35 13.40
C GLN A 44 -15.92 10.49 13.00
N PHE A 45 -15.38 11.50 12.33
CA PHE A 45 -16.15 12.64 11.85
C PHE A 45 -16.05 12.70 10.33
N THR A 46 -17.13 13.14 9.68
CA THR A 46 -17.07 13.54 8.27
C THR A 46 -16.16 14.75 8.11
N GLN A 47 -15.64 14.98 6.90
CA GLN A 47 -14.67 16.05 6.67
C GLN A 47 -15.24 17.45 6.97
N ASP A 48 -16.53 17.65 6.69
CA ASP A 48 -17.27 18.87 7.02
C ASP A 48 -17.66 18.98 8.50
N GLY A 49 -17.36 17.96 9.30
CA GLY A 49 -17.71 17.89 10.72
C GLY A 49 -19.20 17.65 10.99
N LYS A 50 -20.05 17.55 9.97
CA LYS A 50 -21.52 17.47 10.11
C LYS A 50 -21.99 16.19 10.81
N PHE A 51 -21.36 15.06 10.55
CA PHE A 51 -21.72 13.80 11.18
C PHE A 51 -20.58 13.23 12.01
N MET A 52 -20.91 12.86 13.24
CA MET A 52 -20.09 11.99 14.08
C MET A 52 -20.59 10.55 13.96
N ALA A 53 -19.72 9.63 13.56
CA ALA A 53 -19.98 8.20 13.56
C ALA A 53 -19.35 7.52 14.78
N LYS A 54 -20.14 6.69 15.47
CA LYS A 54 -19.75 5.92 16.64
C LYS A 54 -20.10 4.45 16.44
N ASN A 55 -19.14 3.59 16.77
CA ASN A 55 -19.35 2.15 16.82
C ASN A 55 -20.30 1.77 17.97
N PHE A 56 -21.23 0.86 17.70
CA PHE A 56 -22.07 0.22 18.70
C PHE A 56 -21.97 -1.31 18.60
N ASN A 57 -21.27 -1.90 19.57
CA ASN A 57 -21.09 -3.34 19.74
C ASN A 57 -20.57 -4.10 18.50
N ASN A 58 -19.84 -3.43 17.60
CA ASN A 58 -19.36 -4.03 16.34
C ASN A 58 -20.50 -4.58 15.44
N LYS A 59 -21.74 -4.14 15.64
CA LYS A 59 -22.93 -4.57 14.86
C LYS A 59 -23.65 -3.41 14.20
N GLU A 60 -23.58 -2.25 14.83
CA GLU A 60 -24.21 -1.02 14.36
C GLU A 60 -23.20 0.12 14.35
N ILE A 61 -23.43 1.07 13.44
CA ILE A 61 -22.72 2.35 13.43
C ILE A 61 -23.79 3.42 13.56
N HIS A 62 -23.69 4.22 14.61
CA HIS A 62 -24.60 5.31 14.90
C HIS A 62 -24.01 6.61 14.39
N PHE A 63 -24.80 7.37 13.64
CA PHE A 63 -24.45 8.68 13.10
C PHE A 63 -25.24 9.75 13.84
N TYR A 64 -24.55 10.79 14.31
CA TYR A 64 -25.11 11.90 15.05
C TYR A 64 -24.81 13.19 14.30
N ASP A 65 -25.84 13.99 14.03
CA ASP A 65 -25.69 15.32 13.45
C ASP A 65 -25.13 16.28 14.52
N THR A 66 -23.93 16.82 14.26
CA THR A 66 -23.19 17.70 15.18
C THR A 66 -23.76 19.11 15.22
N THR A 67 -24.60 19.49 14.26
CA THR A 67 -25.25 20.81 14.22
C THR A 67 -26.45 20.92 15.17
N THR A 68 -26.93 19.77 15.64
CA THR A 68 -28.05 19.67 16.59
C THR A 68 -27.57 19.32 17.99
N ASN A 69 -28.46 19.38 18.99
CA ASN A 69 -28.11 18.92 20.33
C ASN A 69 -27.79 17.40 20.30
N MET A 70 -26.53 17.05 20.60
CA MET A 70 -25.99 15.71 20.44
C MET A 70 -26.40 14.78 21.60
N ASP A 71 -27.65 14.33 21.63
CA ASP A 71 -28.08 13.27 22.55
C ASP A 71 -27.55 11.90 22.07
N ILE A 72 -26.58 11.34 22.80
CA ILE A 72 -25.95 10.06 22.46
C ILE A 72 -26.95 8.89 22.39
N LYS A 73 -28.12 9.01 23.02
CA LYS A 73 -29.17 7.99 22.99
C LYS A 73 -30.02 8.05 21.71
N LYS A 74 -30.00 9.16 21.00
CA LYS A 74 -30.84 9.44 19.82
C LYS A 74 -29.97 9.72 18.59
N PRO A 75 -29.42 8.68 17.95
CA PRO A 75 -28.66 8.87 16.71
C PRO A 75 -29.59 9.31 15.57
N SER A 76 -29.10 10.22 14.74
CA SER A 76 -29.79 10.72 13.54
C SER A 76 -29.98 9.62 12.50
N TYR A 77 -28.96 8.79 12.30
CA TYR A 77 -29.03 7.62 11.43
C TYR A 77 -28.33 6.41 12.04
N LYS A 78 -28.74 5.22 11.60
CA LYS A 78 -28.14 3.95 12.04
C LYS A 78 -27.83 3.07 10.84
N PHE A 79 -26.58 2.68 10.72
CA PHE A 79 -26.21 1.52 9.93
C PHE A 79 -26.29 0.27 10.81
N ARG A 80 -26.91 -0.79 10.31
CA ARG A 80 -27.00 -2.08 10.97
C ARG A 80 -26.63 -3.19 9.99
N LEU A 81 -25.79 -4.11 10.43
CA LEU A 81 -25.52 -5.32 9.66
C LEU A 81 -26.81 -6.11 9.41
N GLN A 82 -27.06 -6.49 8.15
CA GLN A 82 -28.23 -7.29 7.79
C GLN A 82 -28.22 -8.67 8.48
N ASP A 83 -27.03 -9.24 8.67
CA ASP A 83 -26.84 -10.47 9.43
C ASP A 83 -26.68 -10.18 10.93
N SER A 84 -27.66 -10.58 11.72
CA SER A 84 -27.69 -10.38 13.17
C SER A 84 -26.58 -11.15 13.93
N SER A 85 -26.03 -12.19 13.33
CA SER A 85 -24.95 -13.02 13.88
C SER A 85 -23.55 -12.49 13.56
N ALA A 86 -23.44 -11.62 12.54
CA ALA A 86 -22.19 -11.02 12.11
C ALA A 86 -21.79 -9.84 13.01
N THR A 87 -20.48 -9.57 13.02
CA THR A 87 -19.87 -8.40 13.64
C THR A 87 -18.80 -7.87 12.71
N PHE A 88 -18.72 -6.56 12.51
CA PHE A 88 -17.63 -5.96 11.76
C PHE A 88 -16.36 -5.84 12.62
N GLN A 89 -15.19 -5.88 12.00
CA GLN A 89 -13.92 -5.67 12.71
C GLN A 89 -13.58 -4.19 12.82
N ASN A 90 -13.71 -3.44 11.72
CA ASN A 90 -13.46 -2.01 11.67
C ASN A 90 -14.36 -1.34 10.62
N PHE A 91 -14.43 -0.01 10.68
CA PHE A 91 -15.08 0.84 9.70
C PHE A 91 -14.27 2.12 9.51
N GLN A 92 -14.45 2.78 8.37
CA GLN A 92 -13.82 4.06 8.09
C GLN A 92 -14.74 4.98 7.29
N LEU A 93 -14.94 6.20 7.77
CA LEU A 93 -15.59 7.26 6.99
C LEU A 93 -14.66 7.75 5.88
N SER A 94 -15.23 7.97 4.70
CA SER A 94 -14.50 8.63 3.63
C SER A 94 -14.29 10.11 3.97
N PRO A 95 -13.15 10.69 3.58
CA PRO A 95 -13.07 12.13 3.42
C PRO A 95 -13.92 12.57 2.21
N GLY A 96 -13.96 13.85 1.91
CA GLY A 96 -14.67 14.44 0.78
C GLY A 96 -16.04 15.02 1.14
N LEU A 97 -16.64 15.70 0.15
CA LEU A 97 -17.94 16.36 0.28
C LEU A 97 -19.13 15.40 0.24
N ASN A 98 -18.94 14.20 -0.31
CA ASN A 98 -19.94 13.15 -0.37
C ASN A 98 -19.50 12.00 0.54
N PRO A 99 -19.84 12.04 1.84
CA PRO A 99 -19.31 11.09 2.80
C PRO A 99 -19.91 9.69 2.60
N ALA A 100 -19.03 8.70 2.55
CA ALA A 100 -19.34 7.29 2.54
C ALA A 100 -18.77 6.61 3.80
N VAL A 101 -19.26 5.41 4.11
CA VAL A 101 -18.70 4.56 5.16
C VAL A 101 -18.28 3.22 4.56
N ALA A 102 -17.02 2.85 4.76
CA ALA A 102 -16.52 1.52 4.48
C ALA A 102 -16.59 0.67 5.76
N VAL A 103 -17.06 -0.57 5.65
CA VAL A 103 -17.20 -1.51 6.76
C VAL A 103 -16.57 -2.83 6.36
N PHE A 104 -15.66 -3.37 7.18
CA PHE A 104 -15.09 -4.69 6.97
C PHE A 104 -15.68 -5.71 7.95
N ILE A 105 -16.23 -6.79 7.39
CA ILE A 105 -16.78 -7.93 8.10
C ILE A 105 -15.83 -9.11 7.89
N PRO A 106 -15.16 -9.62 8.94
CA PRO A 106 -14.28 -10.77 8.81
C PRO A 106 -15.07 -12.05 8.54
N GLU A 107 -14.38 -13.08 8.07
CA GLU A 107 -14.96 -14.41 7.89
C GLU A 107 -15.45 -14.97 9.23
N LYS A 108 -16.70 -15.44 9.27
CA LYS A 108 -17.27 -16.03 10.48
C LYS A 108 -18.36 -17.03 10.14
N SER A 109 -18.34 -18.19 10.79
CA SER A 109 -19.38 -19.23 10.68
C SER A 109 -19.66 -19.65 9.22
N GLY A 110 -18.61 -19.78 8.40
CA GLY A 110 -18.71 -20.18 6.99
C GLY A 110 -19.15 -19.08 6.02
N LYS A 111 -19.42 -17.86 6.51
CA LYS A 111 -19.69 -16.70 5.64
C LYS A 111 -18.38 -16.02 5.25
N PRO A 112 -18.16 -15.72 3.97
CA PRO A 112 -16.93 -15.10 3.51
C PRO A 112 -16.74 -13.72 4.13
N ALA A 113 -15.50 -13.29 4.25
CA ALA A 113 -15.20 -11.92 4.67
C ALA A 113 -15.66 -10.93 3.58
N GLN A 114 -16.05 -9.72 3.96
CA GLN A 114 -16.56 -8.71 3.03
C GLN A 114 -16.14 -7.30 3.41
N VAL A 115 -15.83 -6.48 2.40
CA VAL A 115 -15.82 -5.01 2.51
C VAL A 115 -17.07 -4.48 1.83
N LEU A 116 -17.81 -3.65 2.56
CA LEU A 116 -19.02 -2.98 2.09
C LEU A 116 -18.80 -1.47 2.16
N ILE A 117 -19.22 -0.75 1.14
CA ILE A 117 -19.23 0.71 1.12
C ILE A 117 -20.67 1.18 1.00
N TYR A 118 -21.09 2.13 1.84
CA TYR A 118 -22.40 2.76 1.81
C TYR A 118 -22.26 4.28 1.72
N ASN A 119 -23.19 4.94 1.02
CA ASN A 119 -23.32 6.40 1.12
C ASN A 119 -24.00 6.76 2.44
N ILE A 120 -23.63 7.88 3.04
CA ILE A 120 -24.31 8.40 4.23
C ILE A 120 -25.36 9.42 3.77
N PRO A 121 -26.64 9.32 4.20
CA PRO A 121 -27.20 8.39 5.18
C PRO A 121 -27.87 7.12 4.60
N SER A 122 -27.65 6.81 3.32
CA SER A 122 -28.33 5.71 2.62
C SER A 122 -27.71 4.33 2.89
N PHE A 123 -28.29 3.58 3.84
CA PHE A 123 -27.77 2.28 4.29
C PHE A 123 -28.52 1.03 3.78
N ASN A 124 -29.55 1.21 2.94
CA ASN A 124 -30.37 0.09 2.47
C ASN A 124 -29.59 -0.86 1.53
N GLN A 125 -28.72 -0.30 0.70
CA GLN A 125 -27.91 -1.04 -0.26
C GLN A 125 -26.48 -0.49 -0.31
N PRO A 126 -25.46 -1.36 -0.31
CA PRO A 126 -24.08 -0.93 -0.49
C PRO A 126 -23.84 -0.46 -1.93
N ILE A 127 -23.09 0.63 -2.09
CA ILE A 127 -22.63 1.14 -3.40
C ILE A 127 -21.52 0.26 -3.99
N CYS A 128 -20.70 -0.35 -3.14
CA CYS A 128 -19.66 -1.30 -3.55
C CYS A 128 -19.60 -2.43 -2.52
N THR A 129 -19.49 -3.67 -3.01
CA THR A 129 -19.35 -4.87 -2.18
C THR A 129 -18.25 -5.73 -2.76
N LYS A 130 -17.28 -6.10 -1.92
CA LYS A 130 -16.26 -7.09 -2.27
C LYS A 130 -16.19 -8.18 -1.21
N SER A 131 -16.43 -9.42 -1.63
CA SER A 131 -16.20 -10.61 -0.81
C SER A 131 -14.78 -11.16 -1.00
N PHE A 132 -14.21 -11.70 0.07
CA PHE A 132 -12.91 -12.37 0.11
C PHE A 132 -13.09 -13.82 0.56
N PHE A 133 -12.32 -14.71 -0.05
CA PHE A 133 -12.15 -16.06 0.45
C PHE A 133 -10.95 -16.02 1.40
N LYS A 134 -11.18 -16.16 2.71
CA LYS A 134 -10.16 -16.04 3.76
C LYS A 134 -9.61 -14.61 3.93
N ALA A 135 -10.22 -13.84 4.81
CA ALA A 135 -9.64 -12.60 5.33
C ALA A 135 -10.05 -12.40 6.78
N GLU A 136 -9.07 -12.26 7.67
CA GLU A 136 -9.28 -12.09 9.11
C GLU A 136 -9.15 -10.64 9.52
N LYS A 137 -8.26 -9.89 8.85
CA LYS A 137 -8.05 -8.46 9.08
C LYS A 137 -8.11 -7.70 7.76
N CYS A 138 -8.58 -6.47 7.84
CA CYS A 138 -8.52 -5.57 6.70
C CYS A 138 -8.12 -4.16 7.13
N GLN A 139 -7.07 -3.62 6.49
CA GLN A 139 -6.76 -2.21 6.61
C GLN A 139 -7.47 -1.44 5.49
N LEU A 140 -8.28 -0.47 5.90
CA LEU A 140 -9.00 0.43 5.02
C LEU A 140 -8.21 1.75 4.91
N LYS A 141 -7.97 2.22 3.69
CA LYS A 141 -7.36 3.54 3.42
C LYS A 141 -8.09 4.25 2.27
N TRP A 142 -8.86 5.27 2.59
CA TRP A 142 -9.46 6.16 1.60
C TRP A 142 -8.42 7.08 0.94
N ASN A 143 -8.64 7.41 -0.33
CA ASN A 143 -7.94 8.53 -0.97
C ASN A 143 -8.46 9.87 -0.40
N ALA A 144 -7.71 10.96 -0.61
CA ALA A 144 -8.05 12.26 -0.01
C ALA A 144 -9.40 12.83 -0.45
N LEU A 145 -9.92 12.41 -1.61
CA LEU A 145 -11.23 12.83 -2.13
C LEU A 145 -12.40 11.94 -1.67
N GLY A 146 -12.12 10.80 -1.03
CA GLY A 146 -13.12 9.81 -0.63
C GLY A 146 -13.79 9.04 -1.76
N THR A 147 -13.23 9.10 -2.97
CA THR A 147 -13.79 8.44 -4.15
C THR A 147 -13.30 7.01 -4.34
N ALA A 148 -12.17 6.65 -3.72
CA ALA A 148 -11.56 5.33 -3.82
C ALA A 148 -10.97 4.88 -2.48
N LEU A 149 -11.01 3.57 -2.26
CA LEU A 149 -10.60 2.89 -1.04
C LEU A 149 -9.62 1.78 -1.39
N LEU A 150 -8.47 1.78 -0.73
CA LEU A 150 -7.60 0.61 -0.67
C LEU A 150 -8.01 -0.26 0.51
N ALA A 151 -8.29 -1.54 0.23
CA ALA A 151 -8.59 -2.56 1.21
C ALA A 151 -7.46 -3.61 1.18
N LEU A 152 -6.58 -3.56 2.17
CA LEU A 152 -5.52 -4.55 2.37
C LEU A 152 -6.06 -5.65 3.28
N ALA A 153 -6.49 -6.75 2.67
CA ALA A 153 -6.96 -7.94 3.37
C ALA A 153 -5.78 -8.85 3.74
N SER A 154 -5.76 -9.37 4.97
CA SER A 154 -4.74 -10.29 5.43
C SER A 154 -5.32 -11.49 6.19
N THR A 155 -4.62 -12.62 6.14
CA THR A 155 -4.88 -13.84 6.92
C THR A 155 -3.66 -14.16 7.76
N ASP A 156 -3.83 -14.50 9.04
CA ASP A 156 -2.67 -14.79 9.91
C ASP A 156 -2.13 -16.23 9.70
N HIS A 157 -2.95 -17.16 9.19
CA HIS A 157 -2.56 -18.56 8.99
C HIS A 157 -2.82 -19.04 7.56
N ASP A 158 -1.73 -19.24 6.81
CA ASP A 158 -1.79 -19.88 5.50
C ASP A 158 -2.04 -21.39 5.66
N THR A 159 -3.27 -21.83 5.37
CA THR A 159 -3.65 -23.26 5.35
C THR A 159 -2.81 -24.11 4.40
N SER A 160 -2.08 -23.50 3.45
CA SER A 160 -1.16 -24.21 2.55
C SER A 160 0.22 -24.46 3.17
N ASN A 161 0.49 -23.92 4.36
CA ASN A 161 1.73 -24.08 5.13
C ASN A 161 2.99 -23.60 4.35
N LYS A 162 2.80 -22.73 3.35
CA LYS A 162 3.88 -22.19 2.51
C LYS A 162 4.49 -20.92 3.07
N SER A 163 3.73 -20.17 3.87
CA SER A 163 4.16 -18.88 4.42
C SER A 163 3.86 -18.77 5.91
N TYR A 164 4.89 -18.47 6.72
CA TYR A 164 4.75 -18.17 8.16
C TYR A 164 4.07 -16.80 8.40
N TYR A 165 4.04 -15.94 7.37
CA TYR A 165 3.53 -14.58 7.43
C TYR A 165 2.08 -14.44 6.93
N GLY A 166 1.44 -15.55 6.56
CA GLY A 166 0.09 -15.54 6.00
C GLY A 166 0.01 -14.96 4.59
N GLU A 167 -1.21 -14.66 4.14
CA GLU A 167 -1.48 -14.12 2.79
C GLU A 167 -2.04 -12.69 2.89
N THR A 168 -1.49 -11.78 2.06
CA THR A 168 -2.00 -10.40 1.94
C THR A 168 -2.48 -10.13 0.52
N ASN A 169 -3.72 -9.65 0.38
CA ASN A 169 -4.31 -9.25 -0.89
C ASN A 169 -4.72 -7.78 -0.83
N LEU A 170 -4.36 -7.01 -1.86
CA LEU A 170 -4.73 -5.59 -1.97
C LEU A 170 -5.84 -5.42 -3.00
N TYR A 171 -6.90 -4.73 -2.60
CA TYR A 171 -8.02 -4.40 -3.47
C TYR A 171 -8.23 -2.90 -3.51
N LEU A 172 -8.59 -2.40 -4.69
CA LEU A 172 -9.04 -1.05 -4.93
C LEU A 172 -10.55 -1.09 -5.14
N LEU A 173 -11.29 -0.33 -4.34
CA LEU A 173 -12.75 -0.20 -4.41
C LEU A 173 -13.09 1.26 -4.70
N GLY A 174 -14.01 1.51 -5.63
CA GLY A 174 -14.51 2.83 -5.96
C GLY A 174 -15.93 3.05 -5.44
N ILE A 175 -16.28 4.31 -5.15
CA ILE A 175 -17.65 4.66 -4.73
C ILE A 175 -18.69 4.48 -5.85
N ALA A 176 -18.24 4.34 -7.11
CA ALA A 176 -19.07 4.01 -8.26
C ALA A 176 -19.35 2.50 -8.41
N GLY A 177 -18.97 1.68 -7.42
CA GLY A 177 -19.19 0.23 -7.42
C GLY A 177 -18.12 -0.60 -8.12
N SER A 178 -17.16 0.04 -8.79
CA SER A 178 -16.00 -0.65 -9.37
C SER A 178 -15.10 -1.24 -8.29
N TYR A 179 -14.55 -2.42 -8.52
CA TYR A 179 -13.48 -2.97 -7.69
C TYR A 179 -12.45 -3.72 -8.55
N GLU A 180 -11.20 -3.72 -8.11
CA GLU A 180 -10.10 -4.41 -8.77
C GLU A 180 -9.12 -4.98 -7.74
N ARG A 181 -8.54 -6.15 -8.02
CA ARG A 181 -7.43 -6.68 -7.22
C ARG A 181 -6.14 -6.12 -7.82
N ILE A 182 -5.28 -5.54 -7.00
CA ILE A 182 -4.00 -5.01 -7.46
C ILE A 182 -3.02 -6.16 -7.65
N ASP A 183 -2.61 -6.39 -8.89
CA ASP A 183 -1.63 -7.42 -9.22
C ASP A 183 -0.20 -6.92 -8.92
N LEU A 184 0.46 -7.60 -7.99
CA LEU A 184 1.82 -7.28 -7.55
C LEU A 184 2.80 -8.23 -8.25
N LYS A 185 3.87 -7.68 -8.84
CA LYS A 185 4.83 -8.45 -9.66
C LYS A 185 5.65 -9.47 -8.87
N ARG A 186 5.71 -9.34 -7.55
CA ARG A 186 6.52 -10.17 -6.66
C ARG A 186 5.66 -10.74 -5.56
N GLU A 187 5.93 -11.99 -5.22
CA GLU A 187 5.35 -12.65 -4.06
C GLU A 187 6.00 -12.13 -2.77
N GLY A 188 5.20 -12.08 -1.71
CA GLY A 188 5.61 -11.70 -0.36
C GLY A 188 4.65 -10.70 0.29
N PRO A 189 4.96 -10.27 1.51
CA PRO A 189 4.09 -9.38 2.26
C PRO A 189 4.05 -7.97 1.65
N ILE A 190 2.95 -7.26 1.90
CA ILE A 190 2.85 -5.82 1.65
C ILE A 190 3.31 -5.08 2.91
N HIS A 191 4.37 -4.29 2.78
CA HIS A 191 4.97 -3.53 3.89
C HIS A 191 4.30 -2.18 4.10
N ASP A 192 3.90 -1.50 3.02
CA ASP A 192 3.19 -0.22 3.11
C ASP A 192 2.32 0.05 1.87
N ILE A 193 1.24 0.80 2.08
CA ILE A 193 0.32 1.30 1.06
C ILE A 193 0.03 2.76 1.32
N THR A 194 0.19 3.64 0.33
CA THR A 194 -0.02 5.07 0.54
C THR A 194 -0.64 5.75 -0.67
N TRP A 195 -1.67 6.55 -0.44
CA TRP A 195 -2.30 7.37 -1.45
C TRP A 195 -1.47 8.62 -1.71
N SER A 196 -1.35 9.02 -2.97
CA SER A 196 -0.88 10.35 -3.33
C SER A 196 -1.84 11.41 -2.77
N PRO A 197 -1.36 12.57 -2.32
CA PRO A 197 -2.21 13.71 -1.94
C PRO A 197 -3.15 14.17 -3.05
N SER A 198 -2.78 13.94 -4.32
CA SER A 198 -3.63 14.25 -5.47
C SER A 198 -4.83 13.30 -5.63
N ALA A 199 -4.88 12.21 -4.85
CA ALA A 199 -5.89 11.15 -4.89
C ALA A 199 -6.01 10.40 -6.24
N ARG A 200 -5.06 10.63 -7.16
CA ARG A 200 -5.06 10.05 -8.53
C ARG A 200 -4.16 8.83 -8.68
N GLU A 201 -3.34 8.54 -7.68
CA GLU A 201 -2.32 7.50 -7.71
C GLU A 201 -2.06 7.01 -6.29
N PHE A 202 -1.53 5.80 -6.16
CA PHE A 202 -1.06 5.25 -4.89
C PHE A 202 0.23 4.47 -5.11
N ALA A 203 0.95 4.19 -4.03
CA ALA A 203 2.16 3.38 -4.05
C ALA A 203 2.05 2.22 -3.09
N VAL A 204 2.70 1.11 -3.45
CA VAL A 204 2.73 -0.13 -2.68
C VAL A 204 4.18 -0.59 -2.56
N SER A 205 4.64 -0.85 -1.34
CA SER A 205 5.92 -1.52 -1.06
C SER A 205 5.62 -2.96 -0.69
N TYR A 206 6.15 -3.92 -1.44
CA TYR A 206 5.80 -5.33 -1.30
C TYR A 206 6.94 -6.28 -1.68
N GLY A 207 6.75 -7.55 -1.32
CA GLY A 207 7.68 -8.64 -1.59
C GLY A 207 8.61 -8.92 -0.42
N TYR A 208 9.29 -10.06 -0.46
CA TYR A 208 10.34 -10.36 0.49
C TYR A 208 11.48 -9.34 0.38
N MET A 209 12.08 -8.99 1.52
CA MET A 209 13.18 -8.03 1.54
C MET A 209 14.39 -8.58 0.74
N PRO A 210 15.02 -7.80 -0.15
CA PRO A 210 14.71 -6.40 -0.53
C PRO A 210 13.38 -6.23 -1.30
N SER A 211 12.51 -5.35 -0.79
CA SER A 211 11.18 -5.10 -1.35
C SER A 211 11.21 -4.34 -2.69
N GLU A 212 10.16 -4.48 -3.48
CA GLU A 212 9.88 -3.63 -4.64
C GLU A 212 8.84 -2.56 -4.25
N THR A 213 9.02 -1.33 -4.74
CA THR A 213 8.02 -0.25 -4.57
C THR A 213 7.48 0.13 -5.94
N THR A 214 6.17 -0.09 -6.14
CA THR A 214 5.48 0.21 -7.40
C THR A 214 4.40 1.26 -7.18
N PHE A 215 4.31 2.19 -8.12
CA PHE A 215 3.31 3.25 -8.21
C PHE A 215 2.21 2.82 -9.17
N PHE A 216 0.96 3.08 -8.80
CA PHE A 216 -0.23 2.70 -9.55
C PHE A 216 -1.13 3.91 -9.77
N ASP A 217 -1.84 3.93 -10.91
CA ASP A 217 -2.89 4.92 -11.17
C ASP A 217 -4.14 4.66 -10.32
N ALA A 218 -5.10 5.59 -10.31
CA ALA A 218 -6.36 5.45 -9.58
C ALA A 218 -7.27 4.32 -10.09
N ARG A 219 -6.85 3.58 -11.13
CA ARG A 219 -7.53 2.37 -11.62
C ARG A 219 -6.76 1.10 -11.27
N GLY A 220 -5.57 1.19 -10.67
CA GLY A 220 -4.77 0.03 -10.31
C GLY A 220 -3.75 -0.41 -11.37
N ASN A 221 -3.55 0.37 -12.44
CA ASN A 221 -2.52 0.09 -13.44
C ASN A 221 -1.14 0.55 -12.93
N ALA A 222 -0.12 -0.29 -13.08
CA ALA A 222 1.24 0.06 -12.70
C ALA A 222 1.81 1.17 -13.61
N ILE A 223 2.31 2.25 -13.00
CA ILE A 223 2.94 3.40 -13.66
C ILE A 223 4.45 3.23 -13.71
N HIS A 224 5.06 2.94 -12.55
CA HIS A 224 6.51 2.87 -12.40
C HIS A 224 6.89 1.98 -11.21
N SER A 225 7.99 1.24 -11.32
CA SER A 225 8.54 0.41 -10.24
C SER A 225 9.98 0.87 -9.97
N LEU A 226 10.28 1.17 -8.71
CA LEU A 226 11.63 1.53 -8.28
C LEU A 226 12.52 0.29 -8.20
N PRO A 227 13.87 0.45 -8.26
CA PRO A 227 14.79 -0.64 -7.98
C PRO A 227 14.52 -1.25 -6.60
N THR A 228 14.70 -2.57 -6.48
CA THR A 228 14.52 -3.26 -5.21
C THR A 228 15.51 -2.77 -4.17
N ALA A 229 15.00 -2.47 -2.99
CA ALA A 229 15.79 -1.99 -1.87
C ALA A 229 15.13 -2.42 -0.54
N PRO A 230 15.89 -2.53 0.55
CA PRO A 230 15.33 -2.82 1.87
C PRO A 230 14.53 -1.61 2.38
N ARG A 231 13.24 -1.55 2.01
CA ARG A 231 12.34 -0.42 2.24
C ARG A 231 10.99 -0.94 2.72
N ASN A 232 10.33 -0.22 3.61
CA ASN A 232 9.04 -0.59 4.19
C ASN A 232 8.14 0.61 4.49
N THR A 233 8.53 1.82 4.06
CA THR A 233 7.81 3.05 4.36
C THR A 233 7.80 3.92 3.11
N ILE A 234 6.63 4.42 2.72
CA ILE A 234 6.46 5.34 1.58
C ILE A 234 5.70 6.58 2.07
N LEU A 235 6.27 7.77 1.88
CA LEU A 235 5.60 9.02 2.22
C LEU A 235 5.69 10.03 1.08
N TYR A 236 4.53 10.50 0.63
CA TYR A 236 4.46 11.63 -0.31
C TYR A 236 4.67 12.96 0.40
N SER A 237 5.38 13.86 -0.27
CA SER A 237 5.37 15.29 0.09
C SER A 237 3.94 15.84 -0.04
N PRO A 238 3.56 16.93 0.67
CA PRO A 238 2.19 17.44 0.69
C PRO A 238 1.59 17.74 -0.69
N HIS A 239 2.40 18.21 -1.64
CA HIS A 239 1.98 18.46 -3.02
C HIS A 239 2.14 17.26 -3.96
N GLY A 240 2.65 16.13 -3.49
CA GLY A 240 2.81 14.90 -4.26
C GLY A 240 3.90 14.91 -5.33
N ARG A 241 4.73 15.98 -5.41
CA ARG A 241 5.88 16.02 -6.32
C ARG A 241 6.98 15.06 -5.90
N PHE A 242 7.43 15.20 -4.66
CA PHE A 242 8.44 14.32 -4.09
C PHE A 242 7.77 13.16 -3.36
N VAL A 243 8.42 12.00 -3.40
CA VAL A 243 8.08 10.83 -2.60
C VAL A 243 9.36 10.33 -1.95
N LEU A 244 9.29 10.04 -0.65
CA LEU A 244 10.37 9.32 0.03
C LEU A 244 10.00 7.86 0.19
N VAL A 245 10.99 7.00 0.02
CA VAL A 245 10.93 5.57 0.27
C VAL A 245 12.03 5.22 1.25
N ALA A 246 11.67 4.65 2.39
CA ALA A 246 12.58 4.44 3.51
C ALA A 246 12.50 3.03 4.08
N GLY A 247 13.58 2.59 4.72
CA GLY A 247 13.63 1.34 5.48
C GLY A 247 13.84 1.60 6.96
N PHE A 248 12.77 1.57 7.75
CA PHE A 248 12.81 1.84 9.21
C PHE A 248 12.57 0.58 10.05
N GLY A 249 12.69 0.71 11.37
CA GLY A 249 12.56 -0.40 12.31
C GLY A 249 13.82 -1.26 12.32
N ASN A 250 13.70 -2.52 11.87
CA ASN A 250 14.84 -3.47 11.83
C ASN A 250 15.78 -3.24 10.62
N LEU A 251 15.46 -2.28 9.77
CA LEU A 251 16.27 -1.90 8.62
C LEU A 251 17.22 -0.75 8.99
N GLN A 252 18.23 -0.51 8.15
CA GLN A 252 19.34 0.42 8.43
C GLN A 252 18.92 1.90 8.60
N GLY A 253 17.70 2.28 8.23
CA GLY A 253 17.24 3.66 8.26
C GLY A 253 17.58 4.45 6.99
N THR A 254 17.94 3.80 5.89
CA THR A 254 18.19 4.49 4.62
C THR A 254 16.89 5.08 4.07
N VAL A 255 16.97 6.34 3.64
CA VAL A 255 15.88 7.10 3.03
C VAL A 255 16.31 7.55 1.64
N ASP A 256 15.51 7.21 0.63
CA ASP A 256 15.65 7.72 -0.73
C ASP A 256 14.52 8.72 -1.01
N VAL A 257 14.86 9.86 -1.60
CA VAL A 257 13.86 10.85 -2.08
C VAL A 257 13.87 10.85 -3.60
N TYR A 258 12.69 10.76 -4.20
CA TYR A 258 12.49 10.74 -5.64
C TYR A 258 11.61 11.90 -6.10
N ASP A 259 11.90 12.47 -7.27
CA ASP A 259 11.05 13.45 -7.95
C ASP A 259 10.14 12.75 -8.96
N ARG A 260 8.83 12.72 -8.68
CA ARG A 260 7.86 12.05 -9.55
C ARG A 260 7.59 12.80 -10.84
N GLN A 261 7.76 14.12 -10.84
CA GLN A 261 7.55 14.93 -12.04
C GLN A 261 8.73 14.80 -13.01
N ASP A 262 9.92 14.51 -12.48
CA ASP A 262 11.11 14.17 -13.27
C ASP A 262 11.29 12.65 -13.39
N LYS A 263 10.26 11.96 -13.88
CA LYS A 263 10.30 10.51 -14.20
C LYS A 263 10.81 9.62 -13.06
N PHE A 264 10.48 9.94 -11.81
CA PHE A 264 10.98 9.24 -10.62
C PHE A 264 12.52 9.27 -10.51
N SER A 265 13.16 10.37 -10.91
CA SER A 265 14.60 10.56 -10.70
C SER A 265 14.92 10.60 -9.21
N LYS A 266 16.03 9.97 -8.82
CA LYS A 266 16.48 9.97 -7.43
C LYS A 266 17.13 11.32 -7.12
N VAL A 267 16.55 12.07 -6.19
CA VAL A 267 17.06 13.37 -5.73
C VAL A 267 18.23 13.18 -4.78
N CYS A 268 18.08 12.31 -3.79
CA CYS A 268 19.13 12.03 -2.81
C CYS A 268 18.90 10.70 -2.08
N THR A 269 19.96 10.24 -1.42
CA THR A 269 19.92 9.19 -0.40
C THR A 269 20.57 9.71 0.87
N PHE A 270 19.96 9.47 2.03
CA PHE A 270 20.55 9.76 3.33
C PHE A 270 20.19 8.68 4.35
N GLU A 271 20.86 8.72 5.51
CA GLU A 271 20.71 7.70 6.56
C GLU A 271 20.10 8.32 7.83
N ALA A 272 18.94 7.78 8.23
CA ALA A 272 18.21 8.14 9.42
C ALA A 272 17.89 6.87 10.23
N SER A 273 18.94 6.24 10.75
CA SER A 273 18.85 5.05 11.62
C SER A 273 17.98 5.32 12.85
N ASN A 274 17.38 4.25 13.40
CA ASN A 274 16.54 4.30 14.60
C ASN A 274 15.30 5.22 14.50
N THR A 275 14.91 5.62 13.28
CA THR A 275 13.74 6.47 13.08
C THR A 275 12.45 5.72 13.41
N SER A 276 11.66 6.32 14.28
CA SER A 276 10.34 5.86 14.70
C SER A 276 9.20 6.72 14.16
N VAL A 277 9.48 7.99 13.88
CA VAL A 277 8.56 8.99 13.31
C VAL A 277 9.25 9.61 12.10
N CYS A 278 8.58 9.62 10.95
CA CYS A 278 9.04 10.28 9.74
C CYS A 278 7.89 11.07 9.13
N GLU A 279 8.07 12.38 8.93
CA GLU A 279 7.01 13.25 8.40
C GLU A 279 7.59 14.33 7.47
N TRP A 280 6.91 14.58 6.36
CA TRP A 280 7.16 15.77 5.56
C TRP A 280 6.64 17.02 6.28
N SER A 281 7.41 18.10 6.20
CA SER A 281 6.94 19.43 6.58
C SER A 281 5.74 19.85 5.71
N PRO A 282 4.81 20.69 6.21
CA PRO A 282 3.66 21.16 5.43
C PRO A 282 4.02 21.86 4.11
N CYS A 283 5.20 22.48 4.04
CA CYS A 283 5.70 23.13 2.82
C CYS A 283 6.38 22.17 1.82
N GLY A 284 6.58 20.90 2.18
CA GLY A 284 7.22 19.90 1.33
C GLY A 284 8.72 20.03 1.11
N ARG A 285 9.40 21.00 1.75
CA ARG A 285 10.86 21.22 1.62
C ARG A 285 11.71 20.44 2.61
N PHE A 286 11.15 20.16 3.79
CA PHE A 286 11.87 19.50 4.88
C PHE A 286 11.22 18.17 5.26
N ILE A 287 12.03 17.27 5.79
CA ILE A 287 11.67 15.95 6.30
C ILE A 287 12.11 15.88 7.77
N LEU A 288 11.18 15.58 8.66
CA LEU A 288 11.44 15.29 10.06
C LEU A 288 11.66 13.79 10.21
N THR A 289 12.72 13.41 10.90
CA THR A 289 12.91 12.04 11.42
C THR A 289 13.17 12.10 12.91
N ALA A 290 12.53 11.25 13.70
CA ALA A 290 12.73 11.23 15.14
C ALA A 290 12.70 9.83 15.75
N THR A 291 13.43 9.67 16.85
CA THR A 291 13.47 8.48 17.68
C THR A 291 12.76 8.79 18.99
N THR A 292 11.72 8.01 19.29
CA THR A 292 10.78 8.30 20.39
C THR A 292 10.69 7.16 21.41
N SER A 293 10.55 7.54 22.68
CA SER A 293 10.24 6.67 23.82
C SER A 293 8.73 6.45 23.93
N PRO A 294 8.24 5.27 24.35
CA PRO A 294 8.99 4.13 24.88
C PRO A 294 9.47 3.12 23.83
N ARG A 295 9.20 3.36 22.54
CA ARG A 295 9.53 2.39 21.47
C ARG A 295 11.03 2.10 21.41
N LEU A 296 11.85 3.16 21.43
CA LEU A 296 13.29 3.09 21.61
C LEU A 296 13.66 3.99 22.77
N ARG A 297 14.44 3.49 23.73
CA ARG A 297 14.88 4.24 24.93
C ARG A 297 16.28 4.84 24.78
N VAL A 298 16.90 4.68 23.62
CA VAL A 298 18.23 5.19 23.28
C VAL A 298 18.11 6.10 22.07
N ASP A 299 19.09 6.99 21.88
CA ASP A 299 19.18 7.94 20.76
C ASP A 299 17.93 8.79 20.53
N ASN A 300 17.19 9.09 21.61
CA ASN A 300 15.97 9.89 21.54
C ASN A 300 16.32 11.30 21.06
N GLY A 301 15.60 11.77 20.04
CA GLY A 301 16.02 12.97 19.34
C GLY A 301 15.26 13.19 18.05
N LEU A 302 15.48 14.37 17.47
CA LEU A 302 14.92 14.76 16.19
C LEU A 302 16.03 15.21 15.25
N LYS A 303 15.82 14.97 13.96
CA LYS A 303 16.63 15.47 12.85
C LYS A 303 15.70 16.05 11.78
N ILE A 304 16.03 17.22 11.28
CA ILE A 304 15.35 17.88 10.17
C ILE A 304 16.31 17.88 8.98
N TRP A 305 15.85 17.24 7.91
CA TRP A 305 16.56 17.14 6.65
C TRP A 305 15.88 18.06 5.64
N HIS A 306 16.67 18.71 4.80
CA HIS A 306 16.16 19.26 3.56
C HIS A 306 15.87 18.12 2.58
N ALA A 307 14.90 18.27 1.68
CA ALA A 307 14.54 17.23 0.71
C ALA A 307 15.68 16.83 -0.24
N SER A 308 16.77 17.63 -0.29
CA SER A 308 18.02 17.29 -0.98
C SER A 308 18.92 16.34 -0.17
N GLY A 309 18.49 15.87 1.00
CA GLY A 309 19.22 14.96 1.88
C GLY A 309 20.21 15.63 2.84
N LYS A 310 20.33 16.96 2.81
CA LYS A 310 21.22 17.72 3.72
C LYS A 310 20.58 17.88 5.10
N LEU A 311 21.36 17.66 6.16
CA LEU A 311 20.89 17.87 7.54
C LEU A 311 20.88 19.38 7.85
N VAL A 312 19.73 19.89 8.31
CA VAL A 312 19.51 21.31 8.61
C VAL A 312 19.50 21.57 10.12
N TYR A 313 18.91 20.66 10.89
CA TYR A 313 18.80 20.78 12.34
C TYR A 313 18.78 19.41 12.99
N CYS A 314 19.34 19.30 14.19
CA CYS A 314 19.12 18.16 15.05
C CYS A 314 19.06 18.58 16.52
N LYS A 315 18.40 17.77 17.34
CA LYS A 315 18.38 17.95 18.79
C LYS A 315 18.13 16.62 19.48
N ASP A 316 18.99 16.30 20.42
CA ASP A 316 18.87 15.11 21.27
C ASP A 316 18.02 15.44 22.51
N TYR A 317 17.31 14.43 22.99
CA TYR A 317 16.48 14.48 24.19
C TYR A 317 16.77 13.24 25.03
N ALA A 318 16.72 13.36 26.36
CA ALA A 318 16.81 12.19 27.23
C ALA A 318 15.65 11.21 26.95
N GLU A 319 14.42 11.75 26.88
CA GLU A 319 13.23 11.01 26.46
C GLU A 319 12.38 11.93 25.56
N LEU A 320 12.01 11.42 24.38
CA LEU A 320 11.12 12.12 23.45
C LEU A 320 9.87 11.28 23.25
N PHE A 321 8.72 11.68 23.80
CA PHE A 321 7.50 10.87 23.72
C PHE A 321 6.72 11.06 22.42
N SER A 322 6.71 12.27 21.87
CA SER A 322 6.00 12.58 20.63
C SER A 322 6.57 13.83 19.99
N ILE A 323 6.50 13.89 18.67
CA ILE A 323 6.86 15.04 17.86
C ILE A 323 6.07 14.99 16.57
N SER A 324 5.65 16.14 16.08
CA SER A 324 5.00 16.30 14.78
C SER A 324 5.20 17.71 14.27
N TRP A 325 5.03 17.89 12.95
CA TRP A 325 4.88 19.24 12.42
C TRP A 325 3.56 19.86 12.88
N LYS A 326 3.57 21.16 13.19
CA LYS A 326 2.33 21.91 13.35
C LYS A 326 1.53 21.83 12.03
N PRO A 327 0.31 21.27 12.03
CA PRO A 327 -0.50 21.19 10.81
C PRO A 327 -0.78 22.59 10.28
N GLN A 328 -0.64 22.76 8.97
CA GLN A 328 -0.93 24.01 8.28
C GLN A 328 -1.70 23.73 6.99
N PRO A 329 -2.65 24.61 6.60
CA PRO A 329 -3.37 24.44 5.35
C PRO A 329 -2.41 24.42 4.16
N ILE A 330 -2.64 23.48 3.24
CA ILE A 330 -1.80 23.31 2.04
C ILE A 330 -1.83 24.56 1.14
N GLU A 331 -2.93 25.31 1.16
CA GLU A 331 -3.12 26.56 0.40
C GLU A 331 -2.09 27.64 0.77
N LYS A 332 -1.49 27.58 1.97
CA LYS A 332 -0.43 28.50 2.38
C LYS A 332 0.92 28.22 1.71
N PHE A 333 1.05 27.08 1.04
CA PHE A 333 2.28 26.65 0.39
C PHE A 333 2.00 26.40 -1.09
N PRO A 334 2.53 27.23 -2.00
CA PRO A 334 2.38 26.94 -3.42
C PRO A 334 3.14 25.66 -3.80
N PRO A 335 2.64 24.86 -4.77
CA PRO A 335 3.34 23.67 -5.23
C PRO A 335 4.77 23.98 -5.71
N LEU A 336 5.74 23.20 -5.25
CA LEU A 336 7.15 23.39 -5.61
C LEU A 336 7.40 23.09 -7.09
N ARG A 337 7.85 24.10 -7.86
CA ARG A 337 8.29 23.96 -9.26
C ARG A 337 9.71 23.43 -9.42
N GLN A 338 10.52 23.56 -8.40
CA GLN A 338 11.81 22.90 -8.25
C GLN A 338 12.15 22.87 -6.76
N LEU A 339 13.12 22.04 -6.39
CA LEU A 339 13.64 22.09 -5.04
C LEU A 339 14.57 23.31 -4.91
N GLU A 340 14.22 24.23 -4.01
CA GLU A 340 15.04 25.40 -3.69
C GLU A 340 16.39 24.98 -3.09
N ALA A 341 17.37 25.90 -3.09
CA ALA A 341 18.64 25.65 -2.45
C ALA A 341 18.44 25.38 -0.95
N CYS A 342 19.15 24.38 -0.42
CA CYS A 342 19.13 24.06 1.01
C CYS A 342 19.57 25.29 1.80
N PRO A 343 18.83 25.71 2.85
CA PRO A 343 19.27 26.78 3.73
C PRO A 343 20.54 26.39 4.48
N GLU A 344 21.24 27.40 5.00
CA GLU A 344 22.40 27.20 5.87
C GLU A 344 22.03 26.31 7.08
N PRO A 345 22.78 25.22 7.34
CA PRO A 345 22.54 24.38 8.50
C PRO A 345 22.68 25.17 9.80
N GLN A 346 21.81 24.89 10.77
CA GLN A 346 21.94 25.45 12.11
C GLN A 346 23.14 24.89 12.85
N GLN A 347 23.58 25.58 13.91
CA GLN A 347 24.75 25.20 14.70
C GLN A 347 24.68 23.73 15.17
N SER A 348 23.51 23.27 15.61
CA SER A 348 23.34 21.88 16.05
C SER A 348 23.64 20.86 14.95
N ALA A 349 23.23 21.12 13.71
CA ALA A 349 23.55 20.26 12.57
C ALA A 349 25.03 20.34 12.21
N LYS A 350 25.65 21.52 12.26
CA LYS A 350 27.09 21.72 12.03
C LYS A 350 27.92 20.92 13.03
N ASP A 351 27.60 21.02 14.31
CA ASP A 351 28.26 20.28 15.40
C ASP A 351 28.08 18.77 15.25
N PHE A 352 26.87 18.32 14.91
CA PHE A 352 26.59 16.90 14.68
C PHE A 352 27.40 16.33 13.50
N LEU A 353 27.44 17.04 12.38
CA LEU A 353 28.20 16.62 11.20
C LEU A 353 29.71 16.62 11.49
N ALA A 354 30.23 17.62 12.20
CA ALA A 354 31.62 17.68 12.63
C ALA A 354 31.97 16.49 13.54
N LYS A 355 31.11 16.18 14.53
CA LYS A 355 31.27 15.01 15.41
C LYS A 355 31.24 13.69 14.62
N LYS A 356 30.30 13.54 13.66
CA LYS A 356 30.24 12.36 12.80
C LYS A 356 31.49 12.21 11.93
N ALA A 357 32.01 13.32 11.38
CA ALA A 357 33.24 13.33 10.59
C ALA A 357 34.46 12.96 11.44
N ALA A 358 34.57 13.48 12.67
CA ALA A 358 35.65 13.13 13.59
C ALA A 358 35.62 11.64 14.00
N LEU A 359 34.43 11.08 14.22
CA LEU A 359 34.25 9.66 14.50
C LEU A 359 34.55 8.77 13.28
N GLY A 360 34.28 9.26 12.06
CA GLY A 360 34.62 8.56 10.82
C GLY A 360 36.10 8.67 10.42
N GLY A 361 36.77 9.77 10.77
CA GLY A 361 38.16 10.06 10.41
C GLY A 361 39.23 9.30 11.21
N ASN A 362 38.90 8.81 12.40
CA ASN A 362 39.81 8.00 13.23
C ASN A 362 39.64 6.48 13.03
N GLY A 363 38.90 6.07 12.00
CA GLY A 363 38.65 4.68 11.64
C GLY A 363 39.70 4.09 10.70
N GLY A 364 40.98 4.10 11.06
CA GLY A 364 41.87 3.04 10.57
C GLY A 364 41.20 1.71 10.96
N VAL A 365 40.84 0.88 9.99
CA VAL A 365 40.07 -0.36 10.17
C VAL A 365 40.80 -1.26 11.18
N LYS A 366 40.51 -1.10 12.48
CA LYS A 366 40.78 -2.13 13.47
C LYS A 366 39.79 -3.23 13.16
N LYS A 367 40.27 -4.27 12.46
CA LYS A 367 39.54 -5.52 12.26
C LYS A 367 38.98 -5.94 13.62
N ALA A 368 37.67 -5.80 13.80
CA ALA A 368 36.98 -6.36 14.95
C ALA A 368 37.30 -7.85 14.95
N GLY A 369 37.99 -8.33 15.99
CA GLY A 369 38.33 -9.73 16.12
C GLY A 369 37.06 -10.56 16.06
N ALA A 370 36.95 -11.44 15.08
CA ALA A 370 35.83 -12.37 14.95
C ALA A 370 35.64 -13.12 16.28
N TYR A 371 34.43 -13.05 16.83
CA TYR A 371 34.06 -13.79 18.04
C TYR A 371 34.28 -15.29 17.79
N ARG A 372 35.22 -15.88 18.54
CA ARG A 372 35.49 -17.31 18.51
C ARG A 372 34.62 -17.99 19.57
N PRO A 373 33.63 -18.80 19.18
CA PRO A 373 32.85 -19.56 20.15
C PRO A 373 33.75 -20.53 20.94
N PRO A 374 33.43 -20.82 22.22
CA PRO A 374 34.33 -21.48 23.17
C PRO A 374 34.94 -22.80 22.69
N HIS A 375 34.21 -23.56 21.86
CA HIS A 375 34.64 -24.87 21.37
C HIS A 375 35.74 -24.83 20.28
N ALA A 376 36.05 -23.66 19.70
CA ALA A 376 37.01 -23.54 18.59
C ALA A 376 38.37 -22.96 19.00
N ARG A 377 38.69 -22.93 20.30
CA ARG A 377 39.94 -22.33 20.79
C ARG A 377 41.19 -23.19 20.62
N ASN A 378 41.07 -24.49 20.31
CA ASN A 378 42.21 -25.42 20.36
C ASN A 378 42.58 -26.16 19.06
N SER A 379 42.02 -25.78 17.90
CA SER A 379 42.40 -26.38 16.62
C SER A 379 43.22 -25.38 15.79
N GLY A 380 44.54 -25.59 15.75
CA GLY A 380 45.50 -24.74 15.04
C GLY A 380 45.51 -24.92 13.52
N ALA A 381 44.44 -24.50 12.84
CA ALA A 381 44.44 -24.38 11.38
C ALA A 381 43.76 -23.07 10.94
N ALA A 382 44.47 -22.27 10.14
CA ALA A 382 43.97 -21.02 9.61
C ALA A 382 43.02 -21.28 8.43
N SER A 383 41.73 -20.98 8.59
CA SER A 383 40.78 -20.92 7.48
C SER A 383 40.54 -19.47 7.08
N THR A 384 40.83 -19.12 5.83
CA THR A 384 40.46 -17.86 5.19
C THR A 384 38.94 -17.71 5.20
N ALA A 385 38.41 -16.63 5.78
CA ALA A 385 36.97 -16.38 5.89
C ALA A 385 36.47 -15.57 4.69
N THR A 386 35.66 -16.21 3.84
CA THR A 386 34.85 -15.56 2.81
C THR A 386 33.47 -15.24 3.40
N SER A 387 32.95 -14.02 3.23
CA SER A 387 31.63 -13.65 3.77
C SER A 387 30.49 -14.43 3.09
N LEU A 388 29.42 -14.73 3.83
CA LEU A 388 28.22 -15.42 3.33
C LEU A 388 27.62 -14.76 2.07
N TYR A 389 27.73 -13.42 1.98
CA TYR A 389 27.31 -12.63 0.82
C TYR A 389 28.07 -13.00 -0.47
N GLN A 390 29.36 -13.29 -0.35
CA GLN A 390 30.20 -13.69 -1.48
C GLN A 390 29.96 -15.15 -1.90
N LYS A 391 29.44 -15.98 -0.97
CA LYS A 391 29.07 -17.38 -1.23
C LYS A 391 27.71 -17.51 -1.94
N GLU A 392 26.79 -16.57 -1.70
CA GLU A 392 25.51 -16.50 -2.44
C GLU A 392 25.67 -15.94 -3.86
N LEU A 393 26.59 -14.98 -4.07
CA LEU A 393 26.87 -14.41 -5.39
C LEU A 393 27.53 -15.38 -6.39
N GLN A 394 28.24 -16.41 -5.91
CA GLN A 394 28.84 -17.44 -6.76
C GLN A 394 27.88 -18.60 -7.11
N GLY A 395 26.64 -18.57 -6.61
CA GLY A 395 25.67 -19.66 -6.78
C GLY A 395 24.75 -19.57 -8.01
N GLY A 396 25.03 -18.70 -8.99
CA GLY A 396 24.16 -18.49 -10.15
C GLY A 396 24.83 -18.77 -11.51
N SER A 397 24.24 -19.69 -12.29
CA SER A 397 24.47 -20.07 -13.72
C SER A 397 25.80 -20.77 -14.05
N SER A 398 25.89 -22.00 -14.57
CA SER A 398 25.22 -22.62 -15.74
C SER A 398 25.38 -24.18 -15.79
N PRO A 399 24.76 -24.93 -16.74
CA PRO A 399 24.30 -26.32 -16.56
C PRO A 399 25.16 -27.42 -17.24
N ALA A 400 25.12 -28.67 -16.74
CA ALA A 400 25.30 -29.95 -17.49
C ALA A 400 25.02 -31.18 -16.58
N PRO A 401 24.98 -32.45 -17.07
CA PRO A 401 23.79 -33.12 -17.59
C PRO A 401 23.35 -34.36 -16.78
N SER A 402 22.09 -34.74 -17.00
CA SER A 402 21.45 -36.06 -16.80
C SER A 402 22.05 -37.05 -15.79
N GLY A 403 21.38 -37.17 -14.63
CA GLY A 403 21.44 -38.34 -13.76
C GLY A 403 20.11 -38.47 -13.02
N THR A 404 19.38 -39.54 -13.28
CA THR A 404 18.05 -39.85 -12.75
C THR A 404 18.05 -39.96 -11.22
N PHE A 405 17.33 -39.08 -10.53
CA PHE A 405 17.11 -39.17 -9.09
C PHE A 405 15.64 -39.43 -8.75
N VAL A 406 15.40 -40.54 -8.05
CA VAL A 406 14.10 -41.00 -7.52
C VAL A 406 13.89 -40.37 -6.14
N PRO A 407 12.74 -39.72 -5.84
CA PRO A 407 12.51 -39.10 -4.53
C PRO A 407 12.08 -40.15 -3.49
N GLY A 408 12.86 -40.33 -2.42
CA GLY A 408 12.45 -41.12 -1.26
C GLY A 408 13.58 -41.79 -0.47
N ALA A 409 14.50 -41.02 0.12
CA ALA A 409 15.39 -41.52 1.17
C ALA A 409 15.84 -40.37 2.09
N GLY A 410 15.17 -40.24 3.24
CA GLY A 410 15.63 -39.36 4.32
C GLY A 410 16.73 -40.05 5.13
N ALA A 411 17.90 -39.43 5.23
CA ALA A 411 18.94 -39.86 6.16
C ALA A 411 18.58 -39.43 7.59
N ARG A 412 18.19 -40.40 8.42
CA ARG A 412 18.05 -40.24 9.88
C ARG A 412 19.44 -40.17 10.53
N ARG A 413 19.70 -39.14 11.35
CA ARG A 413 20.80 -39.16 12.34
C ARG A 413 20.39 -40.08 13.50
N VAL A 414 21.23 -41.05 13.83
CA VAL A 414 21.07 -41.95 14.97
C VAL A 414 21.87 -41.41 16.16
N VAL A 415 21.26 -41.35 17.34
CA VAL A 415 21.91 -41.09 18.64
C VAL A 415 22.39 -42.45 19.19
N PRO A 416 23.65 -42.59 19.63
CA PRO A 416 24.15 -43.86 20.19
C PRO A 416 23.46 -44.22 21.53
N GLY A 417 22.91 -45.43 21.66
CA GLY A 417 22.53 -46.02 22.96
C GLY A 417 21.14 -46.66 23.14
N ALA A 418 20.37 -47.00 22.12
CA ALA A 418 19.08 -47.70 22.30
C ALA A 418 18.84 -48.83 21.27
N ALA A 419 18.33 -49.98 21.74
CA ALA A 419 18.03 -51.16 20.93
C ALA A 419 16.80 -50.94 20.00
N PRO A 420 16.75 -51.59 18.81
CA PRO A 420 15.73 -51.29 17.80
C PRO A 420 14.40 -52.05 18.00
N ALA A 421 13.28 -51.34 17.82
CA ALA A 421 11.94 -51.90 17.63
C ALA A 421 11.54 -51.86 16.13
N PRO A 422 10.73 -52.81 15.62
CA PRO A 422 10.49 -53.00 14.18
C PRO A 422 9.51 -51.98 13.56
N ALA A 423 9.72 -51.67 12.27
CA ALA A 423 8.94 -50.71 11.48
C ALA A 423 7.59 -51.27 10.95
N PRO A 424 6.54 -50.43 10.77
CA PRO A 424 5.24 -50.86 10.27
C PRO A 424 5.20 -50.97 8.73
N LYS A 425 4.47 -51.97 8.21
CA LYS A 425 4.23 -52.22 6.77
C LYS A 425 3.00 -51.45 6.26
N GLU A 426 3.10 -50.80 5.11
CA GLU A 426 1.95 -50.23 4.38
C GLU A 426 1.03 -51.34 3.82
N SER A 427 -0.29 -51.08 3.81
CA SER A 427 -1.31 -52.07 3.40
C SER A 427 -1.60 -52.07 1.90
N LYS A 428 -1.97 -53.25 1.39
CA LYS A 428 -2.26 -53.54 -0.03
C LYS A 428 -3.36 -52.67 -0.67
N THR A 429 -4.14 -51.95 0.13
CA THR A 429 -5.24 -51.08 -0.34
C THR A 429 -4.74 -49.72 -0.85
N ALA A 430 -3.64 -49.20 -0.29
CA ALA A 430 -3.05 -47.92 -0.69
C ALA A 430 -2.41 -48.00 -2.09
N ALA A 431 -1.83 -49.15 -2.45
CA ALA A 431 -1.20 -49.39 -3.75
C ALA A 431 -2.22 -49.46 -4.91
N LYS A 432 -3.44 -49.96 -4.68
CA LYS A 432 -4.48 -50.08 -5.72
C LYS A 432 -5.11 -48.74 -6.11
N ASN A 433 -5.25 -47.80 -5.17
CA ASN A 433 -5.85 -46.48 -5.44
C ASN A 433 -4.93 -45.56 -6.24
N ARG A 434 -3.61 -45.71 -6.09
CA ARG A 434 -2.63 -44.99 -6.90
C ARG A 434 -2.67 -45.41 -8.38
N LYS A 435 -2.73 -46.73 -8.63
CA LYS A 435 -2.80 -47.29 -9.99
C LYS A 435 -4.09 -46.90 -10.75
N LYS A 436 -5.22 -46.72 -10.05
CA LYS A 436 -6.50 -46.29 -10.65
C LYS A 436 -6.54 -44.79 -11.01
N ARG A 437 -5.70 -43.97 -10.39
CA ARG A 437 -5.63 -42.51 -10.62
C ARG A 437 -4.69 -42.16 -11.78
N GLU A 438 -3.67 -42.98 -12.02
CA GLU A 438 -2.75 -42.85 -13.15
C GLU A 438 -3.40 -43.29 -14.48
N ALA A 439 -4.27 -44.31 -14.46
CA ALA A 439 -5.00 -44.76 -15.66
C ALA A 439 -6.07 -43.77 -16.18
N LYS A 440 -6.60 -42.89 -15.32
CA LYS A 440 -7.59 -41.87 -15.72
C LYS A 440 -6.98 -40.60 -16.34
N LYS A 441 -5.67 -40.41 -16.23
CA LYS A 441 -4.96 -39.26 -16.81
C LYS A 441 -4.47 -39.50 -18.25
N ALA A 442 -4.55 -40.74 -18.73
CA ALA A 442 -4.08 -41.14 -20.05
C ALA A 442 -5.19 -41.23 -21.13
N ALA A 443 -6.44 -40.88 -20.82
CA ALA A 443 -7.61 -41.14 -21.66
C ALA A 443 -8.43 -39.90 -22.08
N SER A 444 -7.86 -38.70 -22.09
CA SER A 444 -8.52 -37.52 -22.68
C SER A 444 -7.53 -36.69 -23.50
N GLY A 445 -7.39 -37.04 -24.77
CA GLY A 445 -6.67 -36.26 -25.77
C GLY A 445 -7.42 -36.30 -27.08
N THR A 446 -7.92 -35.15 -27.53
CA THR A 446 -8.28 -34.86 -28.92
C THR A 446 -7.79 -33.46 -29.28
N PRO A 447 -7.41 -33.22 -30.55
CA PRO A 447 -6.53 -32.12 -30.94
C PRO A 447 -7.29 -30.86 -31.35
N GLU A 448 -6.72 -29.69 -31.03
CA GLU A 448 -7.20 -28.36 -31.40
C GLU A 448 -6.44 -27.86 -32.64
N VAL A 449 -7.18 -27.30 -33.60
CA VAL A 449 -6.68 -26.77 -34.89
C VAL A 449 -6.26 -25.31 -34.71
N GLU A 450 -5.07 -24.97 -35.20
CA GLU A 450 -4.50 -23.62 -35.24
C GLU A 450 -5.23 -22.69 -36.23
N ALA A 451 -5.50 -21.46 -35.79
CA ALA A 451 -5.63 -20.29 -36.66
C ALA A 451 -5.00 -19.04 -36.00
N PRO A 452 -4.31 -18.16 -36.74
CA PRO A 452 -3.45 -17.13 -36.16
C PRO A 452 -4.26 -15.91 -35.70
N LYS A 453 -3.94 -15.38 -34.51
CA LYS A 453 -4.38 -14.06 -34.05
C LYS A 453 -3.20 -13.09 -34.03
N GLU A 454 -3.27 -12.10 -34.92
CA GLU A 454 -2.44 -10.90 -34.86
C GLU A 454 -2.89 -9.97 -33.73
N THR A 455 -1.90 -9.31 -33.13
CA THR A 455 -2.04 -8.23 -32.14
C THR A 455 -2.00 -6.87 -32.86
N PRO A 456 -2.53 -5.81 -32.24
CA PRO A 456 -1.63 -4.68 -31.98
C PRO A 456 -1.74 -4.10 -30.57
N LYS A 457 -0.57 -3.75 -30.02
CA LYS A 457 -0.37 -2.87 -28.86
C LYS A 457 -0.38 -1.39 -29.29
N GLU A 458 -0.42 -0.53 -28.26
CA GLU A 458 -0.23 0.95 -28.21
C GLU A 458 -1.51 1.80 -28.35
N GLY A 459 -1.93 2.68 -27.44
CA GLY A 459 -1.41 3.13 -26.15
C GLY A 459 -0.96 4.60 -26.19
N VAL A 460 -1.87 5.60 -26.06
CA VAL A 460 -1.50 6.98 -25.69
C VAL A 460 -2.62 7.74 -24.96
N ALA A 461 -2.26 8.26 -23.78
CA ALA A 461 -2.66 9.47 -23.05
C ALA A 461 -4.13 9.93 -22.95
N GLY A 462 -4.56 10.18 -21.70
CA GLY A 462 -5.78 10.89 -21.35
C GLY A 462 -5.53 12.33 -20.88
N VAL A 463 -6.66 13.04 -20.64
CA VAL A 463 -6.95 14.30 -19.89
C VAL A 463 -8.15 14.95 -20.63
N ILE A 464 -9.25 15.47 -20.07
CA ILE A 464 -9.81 15.70 -18.71
C ILE A 464 -11.35 15.64 -18.85
N GLY A 465 -12.06 15.40 -17.74
CA GLY A 465 -13.52 15.32 -17.67
C GLY A 465 -14.26 16.63 -17.95
N GLY A 466 -15.20 16.55 -18.87
CA GLY A 466 -16.46 17.27 -18.95
C GLY A 466 -17.52 16.24 -19.36
N VAL A 467 -18.79 16.45 -19.04
CA VAL A 467 -19.87 15.54 -19.41
C VAL A 467 -19.86 15.39 -20.94
N VAL A 468 -19.35 14.26 -21.43
CA VAL A 468 -19.07 14.11 -22.86
C VAL A 468 -20.39 14.06 -23.63
N SER A 469 -20.75 15.17 -24.28
CA SER A 469 -21.83 15.22 -25.26
C SER A 469 -21.56 14.19 -26.37
N LEU A 470 -22.62 13.58 -26.90
CA LEU A 470 -22.54 12.68 -28.06
C LEU A 470 -21.82 13.34 -29.24
N GLU A 471 -21.91 14.67 -29.36
CA GLU A 471 -21.23 15.48 -30.37
C GLU A 471 -19.70 15.45 -30.22
N GLU A 472 -19.16 15.55 -28.99
CA GLU A 472 -17.72 15.47 -28.75
C GLU A 472 -17.13 14.08 -29.04
N LYS A 473 -17.94 13.01 -28.94
CA LYS A 473 -17.53 11.68 -29.38
C LYS A 473 -17.49 11.58 -30.90
N LYS A 474 -18.46 12.19 -31.59
CA LYS A 474 -18.50 12.24 -33.06
C LYS A 474 -17.32 13.05 -33.61
N ILE A 475 -17.05 14.24 -33.06
CA ILE A 475 -15.90 15.08 -33.44
C ILE A 475 -14.58 14.30 -33.29
N ARG A 476 -14.36 13.63 -32.15
CA ARG A 476 -13.16 12.80 -31.94
C ARG A 476 -13.04 11.64 -32.92
N SER A 477 -14.16 11.03 -33.30
CA SER A 477 -14.17 9.94 -34.29
C SER A 477 -13.82 10.45 -35.69
N LEU A 478 -14.37 11.60 -36.10
CA LEU A 478 -14.09 12.22 -37.40
C LEU A 478 -12.64 12.71 -37.49
N LEU A 479 -12.09 13.34 -36.44
CA LEU A 479 -10.68 13.73 -36.39
C LEU A 479 -9.72 12.54 -36.46
N LYS A 480 -10.12 11.37 -35.94
CA LYS A 480 -9.35 10.13 -36.08
C LYS A 480 -9.36 9.63 -37.53
N LYS A 481 -10.48 9.75 -38.24
CA LYS A 481 -10.57 9.40 -39.66
C LYS A 481 -9.71 10.34 -40.53
N LEU A 482 -9.69 11.64 -40.22
CA LEU A 482 -8.85 12.63 -40.91
C LEU A 482 -7.35 12.32 -40.77
N ARG A 483 -6.87 12.00 -39.57
CA ARG A 483 -5.47 11.56 -39.36
C ARG A 483 -5.12 10.28 -40.14
N ALA A 484 -6.06 9.34 -40.22
CA ALA A 484 -5.86 8.13 -41.02
C ALA A 484 -5.75 8.45 -42.52
N ILE A 485 -6.56 9.39 -43.02
CA ILE A 485 -6.49 9.87 -44.41
C ILE A 485 -5.18 10.61 -44.68
N GLU A 486 -4.72 11.47 -43.76
CA GLU A 486 -3.44 12.18 -43.88
C GLU A 486 -2.25 11.21 -43.96
N THR A 487 -2.30 10.12 -43.19
CA THR A 487 -1.30 9.04 -43.26
C THR A 487 -1.34 8.33 -44.62
N LEU A 488 -2.53 8.10 -45.18
CA LEU A 488 -2.67 7.50 -46.53
C LEU A 488 -2.20 8.47 -47.63
N LYS A 489 -2.45 9.77 -47.50
CA LYS A 489 -1.93 10.79 -48.43
C LYS A 489 -0.41 10.90 -48.37
N MET A 490 0.20 10.79 -47.19
CA MET A 490 1.66 10.74 -47.07
C MET A 490 2.26 9.50 -47.76
N LYS A 491 1.61 8.35 -47.63
CA LYS A 491 2.01 7.11 -48.35
C LYS A 491 1.85 7.25 -49.87
N GLN A 492 0.75 7.87 -50.32
CA GLN A 492 0.54 8.18 -51.74
C GLN A 492 1.63 9.13 -52.28
N ALA A 493 2.01 10.14 -51.50
CA ALA A 493 3.07 11.08 -51.86
C ALA A 493 4.48 10.45 -51.87
N GLN A 494 4.67 9.38 -51.08
CA GLN A 494 5.89 8.57 -51.08
C GLN A 494 5.94 7.53 -52.21
N GLY A 495 4.90 7.46 -53.05
CA GLY A 495 4.83 6.53 -54.19
C GLY A 495 4.49 5.09 -53.83
N GLU A 496 3.99 4.83 -52.60
CA GLU A 496 3.49 3.51 -52.22
C GLU A 496 2.17 3.21 -52.96
N PRO A 497 2.00 2.00 -53.55
CA PRO A 497 0.73 1.62 -54.17
C PRO A 497 -0.36 1.47 -53.11
N LEU A 498 -1.46 2.20 -53.27
CA LEU A 498 -2.63 2.14 -52.41
C LEU A 498 -3.71 1.26 -53.03
N GLU A 499 -4.40 0.48 -52.20
CA GLU A 499 -5.58 -0.28 -52.62
C GLU A 499 -6.76 0.66 -52.93
N ASP A 500 -7.67 0.26 -53.83
CA ASP A 500 -8.85 1.07 -54.21
C ASP A 500 -9.71 1.46 -53.00
N THR A 501 -9.75 0.63 -51.96
CA THR A 501 -10.46 0.93 -50.71
C THR A 501 -9.80 2.05 -49.90
N GLN A 502 -8.49 2.24 -50.04
CA GLN A 502 -7.72 3.30 -49.40
C GLN A 502 -7.86 4.60 -50.18
N VAL A 503 -7.82 4.54 -51.51
CA VAL A 503 -8.10 5.71 -52.38
C VAL A 503 -9.53 6.21 -52.17
N SER A 504 -10.52 5.32 -52.03
CA SER A 504 -11.90 5.70 -51.70
C SER A 504 -12.02 6.39 -50.32
N LYS A 505 -11.17 6.06 -49.36
CA LYS A 505 -11.13 6.75 -48.06
C LYS A 505 -10.53 8.15 -48.17
N ILE A 506 -9.49 8.33 -49.00
CA ILE A 506 -8.91 9.64 -49.28
C ILE A 506 -9.95 10.57 -49.93
N ASN A 507 -10.75 10.05 -50.86
CA ASN A 507 -11.79 10.84 -51.55
C ASN A 507 -12.93 11.30 -50.63
N LYS A 508 -13.09 10.69 -49.44
CA LYS A 508 -14.10 11.08 -48.44
C LYS A 508 -13.63 12.16 -47.47
N GLU A 509 -12.43 12.71 -47.67
CA GLU A 509 -11.87 13.73 -46.78
C GLU A 509 -12.74 14.99 -46.71
N ASP A 510 -13.20 15.49 -47.85
CA ASP A 510 -13.98 16.72 -47.94
C ASP A 510 -15.33 16.57 -47.22
N ASP A 511 -15.97 15.40 -47.34
CA ASP A 511 -17.20 15.07 -46.62
C ASP A 511 -16.99 15.06 -45.10
N ILE A 512 -15.86 14.50 -44.64
CA ILE A 512 -15.51 14.45 -43.21
C ILE A 512 -15.19 15.84 -42.66
N ARG A 513 -14.50 16.70 -43.44
CA ARG A 513 -14.23 18.10 -43.07
C ARG A 513 -15.53 18.89 -42.99
N LYS A 514 -16.46 18.66 -43.92
CA LYS A 514 -17.79 19.28 -43.90
C LYS A 514 -18.60 18.85 -42.68
N GLU A 515 -18.63 17.56 -42.35
CA GLU A 515 -19.33 17.04 -41.16
C GLU A 515 -18.72 17.60 -39.85
N LEU A 516 -17.40 17.81 -39.81
CA LEU A 516 -16.74 18.49 -38.67
C LEU A 516 -17.15 19.96 -38.55
N SER A 517 -17.22 20.69 -39.68
CA SER A 517 -17.68 22.08 -39.68
C SER A 517 -19.14 22.22 -39.23
N GLU A 518 -20.01 21.28 -39.63
CA GLU A 518 -21.43 21.24 -39.20
C GLU A 518 -21.56 20.95 -37.69
N LEU A 519 -20.61 20.22 -37.10
CA LEU A 519 -20.51 19.98 -35.66
C LEU A 519 -19.82 21.12 -34.90
N GLY A 520 -19.57 22.26 -35.55
CA GLY A 520 -18.97 23.44 -34.92
C GLY A 520 -17.46 23.36 -34.67
N TRP A 521 -16.77 22.40 -35.31
CA TRP A 521 -15.32 22.31 -35.25
C TRP A 521 -14.70 23.18 -36.35
N ALA A 522 -13.86 24.14 -35.96
CA ALA A 522 -13.03 24.94 -36.86
C ALA A 522 -11.56 24.49 -36.73
N GLU A 523 -10.86 24.43 -37.86
CA GLU A 523 -9.47 23.94 -38.00
C GLU A 523 -8.44 24.85 -37.33
#